data_AF-A0A976LAR6-F1
#
_entry.id   AF-A0A976LAR6-F1
#
_cell.length_a   1.000
_cell.length_b   1.000
_cell.length_c   1.000
_cell.angle_alpha   90.00
_cell.angle_beta   90.00
_cell.angle_gamma   90.00
#
_symmetry.space_group_name_H-M   'P 1'
#
loop_
_entity.id
_entity.type
_entity.pdbx_description
1 polymer ?
#
loop_
_entity_poly.entity_id
_entity_poly.type
_entity_poly.pdbx_seq_one_letter_code
_entity_poly.pdbx_strand_id
1 'polypeptide(L)'
;LGQSNLIKGKVNSRSGESASVKIHGIDIEVPIARMASHGDSVLIGVRPEKLNINAKSKNSIGNGIVTDASFVGVSTQYLVKTSWDEELVVFEQNDAGAPDIKVGDTVSLSWEPAHTFALDGDQDLAAGADVDHEAD
;
A
#
# COMPACT_ATOMS: atom_id res chain seq x y z
N LEU A 1 -7.72 6.32 12.84
CA LEU A 1 -6.76 6.59 11.74
C LEU A 1 -7.35 5.98 10.49
N GLY A 2 -7.33 6.64 9.32
CA GLY A 2 -7.93 6.07 8.11
C GLY A 2 -7.27 4.75 7.68
N GLN A 3 -8.01 3.95 6.91
CA GLN A 3 -7.56 2.65 6.37
C GLN A 3 -6.20 2.76 5.69
N SER A 4 -5.32 1.78 5.90
CA SER A 4 -3.98 1.71 5.30
C SER A 4 -3.63 0.27 4.97
N ASN A 5 -2.93 0.06 3.86
CA ASN A 5 -2.27 -1.20 3.58
C ASN A 5 -1.00 -1.28 4.41
N LEU A 6 -0.83 -2.37 5.18
CA LEU A 6 0.33 -2.61 6.02
C LEU A 6 1.09 -3.83 5.52
N ILE A 7 2.38 -3.66 5.22
CA ILE A 7 3.23 -4.72 4.67
C ILE A 7 4.45 -4.87 5.59
N LYS A 8 4.76 -6.09 6.01
CA LYS A 8 5.95 -6.37 6.81
C LYS A 8 7.21 -6.11 5.97
N GLY A 9 8.15 -5.39 6.57
CA GLY A 9 9.41 -5.04 5.93
C GLY A 9 10.58 -5.06 6.89
N LYS A 10 11.78 -5.07 6.30
CA LYS A 10 13.03 -4.94 7.04
C LYS A 10 13.82 -3.73 6.53
N VAL A 11 14.23 -2.84 7.42
CA VAL A 11 15.11 -1.71 7.11
C VAL A 11 16.44 -2.27 6.60
N ASN A 12 16.79 -1.90 5.36
CA ASN A 12 18.05 -2.27 4.73
C ASN A 12 19.11 -1.18 4.94
N SER A 13 18.70 0.09 4.88
CA SER A 13 19.58 1.23 5.13
C SER A 13 18.80 2.47 5.56
N ARG A 14 19.48 3.36 6.28
CA ARG A 14 19.03 4.72 6.60
C ARG A 14 20.12 5.68 6.13
N SER A 15 19.80 6.63 5.26
CA SER A 15 20.78 7.54 4.67
C SER A 15 20.15 8.89 4.37
N GLY A 16 20.68 9.96 4.99
CA GLY A 16 20.14 11.30 4.82
C GLY A 16 18.69 11.39 5.28
N GLU A 17 17.80 11.80 4.39
CA GLU A 17 16.38 12.02 4.69
C GLU A 17 15.48 10.81 4.38
N SER A 18 16.04 9.71 3.85
CA SER A 18 15.29 8.50 3.50
C SER A 18 15.90 7.21 4.04
N ALA A 19 15.05 6.21 4.18
CA ALA A 19 15.43 4.83 4.43
C ALA A 19 14.99 3.95 3.26
N SER A 20 15.74 2.89 3.03
CA SER A 20 15.33 1.79 2.15
C SER A 20 14.84 0.64 3.03
N VAL A 21 13.60 0.20 2.79
CA VAL A 21 12.98 -0.93 3.49
C VAL A 21 12.69 -2.02 2.47
N LYS A 22 13.18 -3.23 2.72
CA LYS A 22 12.96 -4.39 1.88
C LYS A 22 11.65 -5.08 2.26
N ILE A 23 10.73 -5.21 1.31
CA ILE A 23 9.50 -6.00 1.39
C ILE A 23 9.53 -7.06 0.30
N HIS A 24 9.41 -8.35 0.63
CA HIS A 24 9.36 -9.44 -0.36
C HIS A 24 10.39 -9.34 -1.52
N GLY A 25 11.61 -8.86 -1.25
CA GLY A 25 12.68 -8.68 -2.25
C GLY A 25 12.71 -7.31 -2.97
N ILE A 26 11.67 -6.48 -2.80
CA ILE A 26 11.52 -5.14 -3.36
C ILE A 26 12.02 -4.10 -2.36
N ASP A 27 12.77 -3.10 -2.81
CA ASP A 27 13.20 -1.97 -1.97
C ASP A 27 12.19 -0.81 -2.10
N ILE A 28 11.66 -0.40 -0.96
CA ILE A 28 10.70 0.69 -0.81
C ILE A 28 11.37 1.84 -0.07
N GLU A 29 11.27 3.04 -0.62
CA GLU A 29 11.78 4.25 0.01
C GLU A 29 10.76 4.80 1.01
N VAL A 30 11.25 5.13 2.20
CA VAL A 30 10.48 5.75 3.27
C VAL A 30 11.20 7.01 3.74
N PRO A 31 10.54 8.17 3.82
CA PRO A 31 11.12 9.35 4.47
C PRO A 31 11.42 9.05 5.94
N ILE A 32 12.63 9.35 6.41
CA ILE A 32 13.05 9.14 7.82
C ILE A 32 12.08 9.85 8.77
N ALA A 33 11.63 11.05 8.40
CA ALA A 33 10.65 11.83 9.18
C ALA A 33 9.27 11.14 9.34
N ARG A 34 8.99 10.08 8.57
CA ARG A 34 7.75 9.29 8.62
C ARG A 34 7.97 7.87 9.14
N MET A 35 9.14 7.59 9.72
CA MET A 35 9.43 6.33 10.39
C MET A 35 9.30 6.52 11.91
N ALA A 36 8.33 5.83 12.52
CA ALA A 36 8.14 5.81 13.97
C ALA A 36 9.02 4.74 14.66
N SER A 37 9.68 3.86 13.89
CA SER A 37 10.54 2.79 14.42
C SER A 37 12.03 3.11 14.31
N HIS A 38 12.75 2.82 15.39
CA HIS A 38 14.22 2.81 15.43
C HIS A 38 14.80 1.41 15.15
N GLY A 39 13.99 0.36 15.21
CA GLY A 39 14.38 -1.02 14.90
C GLY A 39 14.45 -1.31 13.41
N ASP A 40 14.92 -2.50 13.07
CA ASP A 40 15.04 -2.93 11.67
C ASP A 40 13.79 -3.68 11.18
N SER A 41 12.98 -4.22 12.08
CA SER A 41 11.68 -4.81 11.74
C SER A 41 10.61 -3.73 11.75
N VAL A 42 9.88 -3.56 10.65
CA VAL A 42 8.89 -2.48 10.49
C VAL A 42 7.64 -2.94 9.76
N LEU A 43 6.54 -2.23 9.98
CA LEU A 43 5.35 -2.29 9.14
C LEU A 43 5.31 -1.07 8.23
N ILE A 44 5.37 -1.31 6.92
CA ILE A 44 5.26 -0.26 5.90
C ILE A 44 3.80 0.01 5.61
N GLY A 45 3.41 1.26 5.79
CA GLY A 45 2.07 1.73 5.57
C GLY A 45 1.95 2.65 4.35
N VAL A 46 0.93 2.40 3.53
CA VAL A 46 0.47 3.30 2.47
C VAL A 46 -1.05 3.29 2.43
N ARG A 47 -1.67 4.46 2.30
CA ARG A 47 -3.13 4.55 2.26
C ARG A 47 -3.66 4.13 0.88
N PRO A 48 -4.82 3.45 0.80
CA PRO A 48 -5.37 2.97 -0.47
C PRO A 48 -5.53 4.05 -1.53
N GLU A 49 -5.91 5.28 -1.15
CA GLU A 49 -6.11 6.42 -2.06
C GLU A 49 -4.80 7.06 -2.56
N LYS A 50 -3.64 6.54 -2.14
CA LYS A 50 -2.31 7.00 -2.58
C LYS A 50 -1.63 6.03 -3.52
N LEU A 51 -2.22 4.85 -3.72
CA LEU A 51 -1.77 3.87 -4.68
C LEU A 51 -2.33 4.22 -6.06
N ASN A 52 -1.51 4.06 -7.08
CA ASN A 52 -1.88 4.20 -8.47
C ASN A 52 -1.77 2.84 -9.16
N ILE A 53 -2.71 2.50 -10.02
CA ILE A 53 -2.69 1.26 -10.82
C ILE A 53 -2.10 1.57 -12.19
N ASN A 54 -1.12 0.77 -12.64
CA ASN A 54 -0.45 0.88 -13.93
C ASN A 54 0.24 2.22 -14.22
N ALA A 55 0.47 3.04 -13.20
CA ALA A 55 1.27 4.25 -13.26
C ALA A 55 2.71 4.01 -12.77
N LYS A 56 3.61 4.95 -13.05
CA LYS A 56 4.99 4.92 -12.55
C LYS A 56 5.18 5.94 -11.44
N SER A 57 5.65 5.46 -10.31
CA SER A 57 6.18 6.26 -9.20
C SER A 57 7.45 5.61 -8.67
N LYS A 58 8.13 6.29 -7.74
CA LYS A 58 9.41 5.81 -7.22
C LYS A 58 9.29 4.52 -6.38
N ASN A 59 8.21 4.35 -5.61
CA ASN A 59 7.88 3.07 -5.00
C ASN A 59 6.93 2.30 -5.92
N SER A 60 7.18 1.01 -6.11
CA SER A 60 6.33 0.17 -6.95
C SER A 60 6.35 -1.30 -6.54
N ILE A 61 5.22 -1.96 -6.78
CA ILE A 61 5.01 -3.40 -6.68
C ILE A 61 4.45 -3.88 -8.02
N GLY A 62 5.11 -4.83 -8.66
CA GLY A 62 4.66 -5.41 -9.92
C GLY A 62 3.86 -6.70 -9.73
N ASN A 63 3.27 -7.19 -10.84
CA ASN A 63 2.64 -8.51 -10.95
C ASN A 63 1.50 -8.76 -9.95
N GLY A 64 0.70 -7.73 -9.65
CA GLY A 64 -0.54 -7.89 -8.90
C GLY A 64 -1.68 -8.37 -9.80
N ILE A 65 -2.61 -9.16 -9.28
CA ILE A 65 -3.83 -9.60 -9.97
C ILE A 65 -5.03 -8.95 -9.30
N VAL A 66 -5.89 -8.29 -10.07
CA VAL A 66 -7.15 -7.74 -9.54
C VAL A 66 -8.09 -8.89 -9.20
N THR A 67 -8.46 -9.03 -7.93
CA THR A 67 -9.35 -10.09 -7.43
C THR A 67 -10.78 -9.60 -7.21
N ASP A 68 -10.96 -8.30 -6.94
CA ASP A 68 -12.27 -7.67 -6.79
C ASP A 68 -12.25 -6.22 -7.30
N ALA A 69 -13.41 -5.77 -7.79
CA ALA A 69 -13.65 -4.38 -8.19
C ALA A 69 -15.06 -3.97 -7.74
N SER A 70 -15.13 -3.08 -6.75
CA SER A 70 -16.37 -2.67 -6.08
C SER A 70 -16.56 -1.17 -6.19
N PHE A 71 -17.69 -0.73 -6.78
CA PHE A 71 -18.03 0.68 -6.87
C PHE A 71 -18.54 1.21 -5.52
N VAL A 72 -17.88 2.23 -4.98
CA VAL A 72 -18.22 2.85 -3.70
C VAL A 72 -18.33 4.37 -3.87
N GLY A 73 -19.57 4.86 -4.01
CA GLY A 73 -19.86 6.27 -4.21
C GLY A 73 -19.28 6.81 -5.52
N VAL A 74 -18.23 7.64 -5.43
CA VAL A 74 -17.54 8.26 -6.59
C VAL A 74 -16.23 7.58 -6.95
N SER A 75 -15.86 6.51 -6.26
CA SER A 75 -14.62 5.78 -6.45
C SER A 75 -14.88 4.30 -6.71
N THR A 76 -13.90 3.63 -7.28
CA THR A 76 -13.85 2.17 -7.36
C THR A 76 -12.79 1.67 -6.37
N GLN A 77 -13.17 0.73 -5.53
CA GLN A 77 -12.27 -0.02 -4.67
C GLN A 77 -11.81 -1.25 -5.44
N TYR A 78 -10.50 -1.42 -5.57
CA TYR A 78 -9.91 -2.65 -6.09
C TYR A 78 -9.23 -3.43 -4.97
N LEU A 79 -9.41 -4.75 -5.00
CA LEU A 79 -8.52 -5.67 -4.29
C LEU A 79 -7.50 -6.20 -5.28
N VAL A 80 -6.22 -6.01 -4.97
CA VAL A 80 -5.11 -6.43 -5.82
C VAL A 80 -4.25 -7.42 -5.04
N LYS A 81 -4.31 -8.68 -5.47
CA LYS A 81 -3.53 -9.77 -4.91
C LYS A 81 -2.11 -9.75 -5.44
N THR A 82 -1.15 -9.62 -4.56
CA THR A 82 0.28 -9.53 -4.86
C THR A 82 0.89 -10.91 -5.16
N SER A 83 2.12 -10.92 -5.69
CA SER A 83 2.87 -12.15 -5.96
C SER A 83 3.22 -12.99 -4.70
N TRP A 84 3.06 -12.43 -3.50
CA TRP A 84 3.27 -13.12 -2.22
C TRP A 84 1.95 -13.44 -1.49
N ASP A 85 0.83 -13.46 -2.23
CA ASP A 85 -0.48 -13.93 -1.76
C ASP A 85 -1.23 -13.01 -0.79
N GLU A 86 -0.73 -11.79 -0.53
CA GLU A 86 -1.46 -10.75 0.22
C GLU A 86 -2.26 -9.83 -0.70
N GLU A 87 -3.42 -9.37 -0.24
CA GLU A 87 -4.27 -8.41 -0.96
C GLU A 87 -4.03 -6.97 -0.48
N LEU A 88 -3.90 -6.06 -1.44
CA LEU A 88 -3.81 -4.62 -1.19
C LEU A 88 -5.08 -3.94 -1.70
N VAL A 89 -5.62 -3.04 -0.89
CA VAL A 89 -6.78 -2.21 -1.23
C VAL A 89 -6.29 -0.96 -1.98
N VAL A 90 -6.93 -0.62 -3.09
CA VAL A 90 -6.66 0.59 -3.86
C VAL A 90 -7.97 1.35 -4.08
N PHE A 91 -7.98 2.66 -3.86
CA PHE A 91 -9.12 3.52 -4.19
C PHE A 91 -8.79 4.40 -5.39
N GLU A 92 -9.49 4.17 -6.50
CA GLU A 92 -9.38 4.95 -7.74
C GLU A 92 -10.62 5.83 -7.92
N GLN A 93 -10.47 7.11 -8.28
CA GLN A 93 -11.62 7.96 -8.57
C GLN A 93 -12.20 7.66 -9.95
N ASN A 94 -13.53 7.63 -10.07
CA ASN A 94 -14.23 7.38 -11.33
C ASN A 94 -14.34 8.66 -12.17
N ASP A 95 -13.21 9.21 -12.60
CA ASP A 95 -13.16 10.36 -13.50
C ASP A 95 -13.05 9.93 -14.98
N ALA A 96 -13.11 10.91 -15.89
CA ALA A 96 -13.09 10.65 -17.33
C ALA A 96 -11.77 10.04 -17.86
N GLY A 97 -10.72 9.96 -17.01
CA GLY A 97 -9.44 9.35 -17.31
C GLY A 97 -9.22 7.99 -16.63
N ALA A 98 -10.21 7.50 -15.87
CA ALA A 98 -10.07 6.26 -15.11
C ALA A 98 -9.76 5.06 -16.03
N PRO A 99 -8.71 4.28 -15.74
CA PRO A 99 -8.36 3.11 -16.55
C PRO A 99 -9.44 2.02 -16.48
N ASP A 100 -9.71 1.36 -17.62
CA ASP A 100 -10.64 0.20 -17.71
C ASP A 100 -9.97 -1.05 -17.11
N ILE A 101 -10.00 -1.17 -15.79
CA ILE A 101 -9.42 -2.27 -15.01
C ILE A 101 -10.50 -3.30 -14.66
N LYS A 102 -10.22 -4.58 -14.87
CA LYS A 102 -11.16 -5.69 -14.65
C LYS A 102 -10.58 -6.73 -13.70
N VAL A 103 -11.48 -7.45 -13.03
CA VAL A 103 -11.10 -8.64 -12.26
C VAL A 103 -10.40 -9.64 -13.19
N GLY A 104 -9.25 -10.14 -12.74
CA GLY A 104 -8.34 -11.00 -13.49
C GLY A 104 -7.19 -10.27 -14.19
N ASP A 105 -7.23 -8.94 -14.31
CA ASP A 105 -6.16 -8.18 -14.94
C ASP A 105 -4.88 -8.24 -14.11
N THR A 106 -3.75 -8.35 -14.80
CA THR A 106 -2.42 -8.18 -14.20
C THR A 106 -2.05 -6.71 -14.21
N VAL A 107 -1.72 -6.17 -13.05
CA VAL A 107 -1.44 -4.75 -12.83
C VAL A 107 -0.17 -4.53 -12.01
N SER A 108 0.37 -3.31 -12.08
CA SER A 108 1.38 -2.82 -11.13
C SER A 108 0.79 -1.75 -10.22
N LEU A 109 1.19 -1.75 -8.95
CA LEU A 109 0.87 -0.71 -8.00
C LEU A 109 2.07 0.21 -7.81
N SER A 110 1.86 1.52 -7.73
CA SER A 110 2.94 2.46 -7.45
C SER A 110 2.46 3.67 -6.66
N TRP A 111 3.37 4.29 -5.91
CA TRP A 111 3.10 5.48 -5.12
C TRP A 111 4.37 6.29 -4.86
N GLU A 112 4.20 7.56 -4.48
CA GLU A 112 5.32 8.41 -4.10
C GLU A 112 5.82 8.08 -2.68
N PRO A 113 7.15 8.08 -2.42
CA PRO A 113 7.72 7.80 -1.10
C PRO A 113 7.15 8.70 0.00
N ALA A 114 6.79 9.94 -0.34
CA ALA A 114 6.15 10.88 0.56
C ALA A 114 4.83 10.38 1.17
N HIS A 115 4.18 9.38 0.56
CA HIS A 115 2.95 8.73 1.05
C HIS A 115 3.21 7.44 1.85
N THR A 116 4.46 7.08 2.05
CA THR A 116 4.88 5.93 2.86
C THR A 116 5.14 6.34 4.30
N PHE A 117 4.79 5.49 5.25
CA PHE A 117 5.20 5.58 6.64
C PHE A 117 5.66 4.23 7.16
N ALA A 118 6.40 4.20 8.25
CA ALA A 118 6.82 2.97 8.90
C ALA A 118 6.45 2.97 10.38
N LEU A 119 5.81 1.91 10.84
CA LEU A 119 5.53 1.64 12.25
C LEU A 119 6.51 0.58 12.78
N ASP A 120 6.56 0.41 14.10
CA ASP A 120 7.31 -0.67 14.71
C ASP A 120 6.77 -2.03 14.26
N GLY A 121 7.67 -2.98 13.98
CA GLY A 121 7.32 -4.33 13.54
C GLY A 121 6.59 -5.14 14.60
N ASP A 122 6.67 -4.72 15.86
CA ASP A 122 5.97 -5.32 17.00
C ASP A 122 4.57 -4.73 17.20
N GLN A 123 4.14 -3.72 16.42
CA GLN A 123 2.77 -3.23 16.47
C GLN A 123 1.82 -4.23 15.81
N ASP A 124 0.67 -4.48 16.45
CA ASP A 124 -0.34 -5.38 15.93
C ASP A 124 -0.85 -4.92 14.56
N LEU A 125 -0.75 -5.80 13.55
CA LEU A 125 -1.32 -5.62 12.21
C LEU A 125 -2.83 -5.30 12.23
N ALA A 126 -3.52 -5.62 13.33
CA ALA A 126 -4.94 -5.35 13.53
C ALA A 126 -5.28 -3.85 13.66
N ALA A 127 -4.31 -2.97 13.93
CA ALA A 127 -4.56 -1.54 14.12
C ALA A 127 -5.03 -0.80 12.85
N GLY A 128 -4.96 -1.44 11.67
CA GLY A 128 -5.43 -0.88 10.38
C GLY A 128 -6.80 -1.38 9.91
N ALA A 129 -7.43 -2.32 10.64
CA ALA A 129 -8.66 -3.00 10.21
C ALA A 129 -9.95 -2.44 10.84
N ASP A 130 -9.87 -1.53 11.80
CA ASP A 130 -11.06 -0.99 12.48
C ASP A 130 -11.61 0.24 11.74
N VAL A 131 -12.58 0.01 10.86
CA VAL A 131 -13.79 0.85 10.71
C VAL A 131 -14.98 -0.03 10.27
N ASP A 132 -15.86 -0.26 11.24
CA ASP A 132 -17.32 -0.37 11.15
C ASP A 132 -17.93 -1.66 10.55
N HIS A 133 -18.00 -2.70 11.38
CA HIS A 133 -19.17 -3.57 11.42
C HIS A 133 -20.09 -3.10 12.57
N GLU A 134 -20.84 -2.02 12.36
CA GLU A 134 -22.09 -1.81 13.09
C GLU A 134 -23.20 -2.50 12.28
N ALA A 135 -23.55 -3.69 12.74
CA ALA A 135 -24.74 -4.42 12.33
C ALA A 135 -25.86 -4.21 13.36
N ASP A 136 -27.08 -4.16 12.81
CA ASP A 136 -28.43 -4.12 13.40
C ASP A 136 -29.00 -2.78 13.90
#